data_AF-A0A6L3VN61-F1
#
_entry.id   AF-A0A6L3VN61-F1
#
_cell.length_a   1.000
_cell.length_b   1.000
_cell.length_c   1.000
_cell.angle_alpha   90.00
_cell.angle_beta   90.00
_cell.angle_gamma   90.00
#
_symmetry.space_group_name_H-M   'P 1'
#
loop_
_entity.id
_entity.type
_entity.pdbx_description
1 polymer ?
#
loop_
_entity_poly.entity_id
_entity_poly.type
_entity_poly.pdbx_seq_one_letter_code
_entity_poly.pdbx_strand_id
1 'polypeptide(L)'
;MGLNMSDVAAFSGLDESTVFRLWDNAEWLDRVSGRSLQSLMASIPGIAEYSRAHAIRKRLDGLVTDLGSEGLAVDLDALEGSPVPQQLLLNALEAGLRIVRGEANQRTSSFIARFWGREPDTALTALYSTERGQGLLTDPAKLFESSVELAPRLNRKTYSFHSILALNILTHQVSKVTGSLEADLGFEVPGRQTAFMMRGVVMGSLISSGDIELAERYRRELDATPVYAALEEWSFPTYMRDGRISSDFTLPSSLSLRNTANEVLREIADYNDAYVYYLASTYIPLALKRDPAFGGRLAELTRALEERGADCEDRRIRETCNTLVRRLKELP
;
A
#
# COMPACT_ATOMS: atom_id res chain seq x y z
N MET A 1 34.24 -28.23 -9.09
CA MET A 1 34.17 -29.43 -8.23
C MET A 1 32.82 -29.39 -7.52
N GLY A 2 32.00 -30.42 -7.65
CA GLY A 2 30.75 -30.55 -6.91
C GLY A 2 30.99 -31.29 -5.60
N LEU A 3 30.23 -30.95 -4.56
CA LEU A 3 30.23 -31.68 -3.28
C LEU A 3 29.59 -33.06 -3.46
N ASN A 4 30.14 -34.09 -2.82
CA ASN A 4 29.51 -35.40 -2.75
C ASN A 4 28.63 -35.52 -1.48
N MET A 5 27.86 -36.60 -1.36
CA MET A 5 26.92 -36.84 -0.25
C MET A 5 27.61 -36.80 1.13
N SER A 6 28.77 -37.43 1.26
CA SER A 6 29.53 -37.47 2.51
C SER A 6 30.10 -36.09 2.88
N ASP A 7 30.51 -35.30 1.89
CA ASP A 7 30.92 -33.90 2.12
C ASP A 7 29.75 -33.08 2.70
N VAL A 8 28.55 -33.25 2.14
CA VAL A 8 27.36 -32.53 2.60
C VAL A 8 26.97 -32.96 4.01
N ALA A 9 26.99 -34.26 4.33
CA ALA A 9 26.75 -34.76 5.68
C ALA A 9 27.76 -34.21 6.70
N ALA A 10 29.05 -34.22 6.33
CA ALA A 10 30.13 -33.72 7.17
C ALA A 10 30.02 -32.21 7.44
N PHE A 11 29.72 -31.40 6.42
CA PHE A 11 29.61 -29.95 6.58
C PHE A 11 28.32 -29.52 7.28
N SER A 12 27.18 -30.17 6.99
CA SER A 12 25.90 -29.80 7.61
C SER A 12 25.67 -30.42 8.98
N GLY A 13 26.49 -31.38 9.41
CA GLY A 13 26.27 -32.14 10.65
C GLY A 13 24.99 -32.98 10.62
N LEU A 14 24.52 -33.37 9.43
CA LEU A 14 23.36 -34.23 9.26
C LEU A 14 23.82 -35.67 9.08
N ASP A 15 23.03 -36.62 9.58
CA ASP A 15 23.29 -38.04 9.34
C ASP A 15 23.28 -38.35 7.84
N GLU A 16 24.22 -39.19 7.37
CA GLU A 16 24.30 -39.58 5.96
C GLU A 16 23.00 -40.21 5.46
N SER A 17 22.24 -40.92 6.30
CA SER A 17 20.92 -41.46 5.94
C SER A 17 19.88 -40.38 5.66
N THR A 18 19.97 -39.23 6.36
CA THR A 18 19.13 -38.06 6.12
C THR A 18 19.53 -37.41 4.80
N VAL A 19 20.83 -37.22 4.56
CA VAL A 19 21.33 -36.65 3.30
C VAL A 19 20.99 -37.56 2.12
N PHE A 20 21.20 -38.88 2.24
CA PHE A 20 20.88 -39.88 1.20
C PHE A 20 19.42 -39.81 0.77
N ARG A 21 18.48 -39.76 1.72
CA ARG A 21 17.05 -39.65 1.43
C ARG A 21 16.68 -38.36 0.67
N LEU A 22 17.48 -37.31 0.82
CA LEU A 22 17.31 -36.03 0.15
C LEU A 22 18.06 -35.98 -1.19
N TRP A 23 19.19 -36.69 -1.29
CA TRP A 23 20.10 -36.64 -2.43
C TRP A 23 19.44 -37.06 -3.75
N ASP A 24 18.58 -38.08 -3.70
CA ASP A 24 17.92 -38.63 -4.89
C ASP A 24 16.57 -37.96 -5.22
N ASN A 25 16.12 -36.99 -4.40
CA ASN A 25 14.84 -36.34 -4.59
C ASN A 25 15.04 -34.92 -5.14
N ALA A 26 14.66 -34.67 -6.40
CA ALA A 26 14.78 -33.34 -7.00
C ALA A 26 14.00 -32.24 -6.23
N GLU A 27 12.96 -32.60 -5.48
CA GLU A 27 12.16 -31.71 -4.64
C GLU A 27 12.58 -31.73 -3.17
N TRP A 28 13.78 -32.22 -2.85
CA TRP A 28 14.17 -32.47 -1.47
C TRP A 28 14.07 -31.22 -0.58
N LEU A 29 14.38 -30.04 -1.11
CA LEU A 29 14.26 -28.77 -0.39
C LEU A 29 12.82 -28.39 -0.03
N ASP A 30 11.81 -28.94 -0.70
CA ASP A 30 10.41 -28.79 -0.30
C ASP A 30 10.04 -29.66 0.90
N ARG A 31 10.87 -30.67 1.22
CA ARG A 31 10.63 -31.65 2.28
C ARG A 31 11.52 -31.45 3.51
N VAL A 32 12.57 -30.65 3.41
CA VAL A 32 13.43 -30.30 4.56
C VAL A 32 12.92 -29.04 5.24
N SER A 33 12.75 -29.08 6.55
CA SER A 33 12.32 -27.94 7.34
C SER A 33 13.09 -27.85 8.66
N GLY A 34 12.94 -26.71 9.36
CA GLY A 34 13.51 -26.52 10.68
C GLY A 34 15.04 -26.55 10.71
N ARG A 35 15.61 -27.23 11.72
CA ARG A 35 17.06 -27.22 11.99
C ARG A 35 17.90 -27.83 10.86
N SER A 36 17.38 -28.84 10.17
CA SER A 36 18.11 -29.49 9.08
C SER A 36 18.30 -28.55 7.89
N LEU A 37 17.26 -27.77 7.54
CA LEU A 37 17.37 -26.74 6.50
C LEU A 37 18.34 -25.63 6.93
N GLN A 38 18.24 -25.17 8.17
CA GLN A 38 19.16 -24.14 8.72
C GLN A 38 20.63 -24.60 8.66
N SER A 39 20.91 -25.85 9.01
CA SER A 39 22.27 -26.40 8.99
C SER A 39 22.81 -26.51 7.57
N LEU A 40 21.98 -26.92 6.62
CA LEU A 40 22.35 -26.96 5.20
C LEU A 40 22.57 -25.56 4.61
N MET A 41 21.70 -24.60 4.91
CA MET A 41 21.85 -23.20 4.47
C MET A 41 23.11 -22.55 5.03
N ALA A 42 23.49 -22.88 6.27
CA ALA A 42 24.67 -22.31 6.92
C ALA A 42 25.99 -22.93 6.42
N SER A 43 25.96 -24.22 6.06
CA SER A 43 27.19 -24.98 5.79
C SER A 43 27.45 -25.27 4.31
N ILE A 44 26.42 -25.26 3.46
CA ILE A 44 26.54 -25.65 2.05
C ILE A 44 26.35 -24.42 1.15
N PRO A 45 27.39 -23.99 0.41
CA PRO A 45 27.28 -22.86 -0.51
C PRO A 45 26.16 -23.04 -1.53
N GLY A 46 25.38 -21.99 -1.77
CA GLY A 46 24.31 -21.98 -2.77
C GLY A 46 22.96 -22.51 -2.28
N ILE A 47 22.89 -23.23 -1.15
CA ILE A 47 21.61 -23.74 -0.63
C ILE A 47 20.73 -22.61 -0.09
N ALA A 48 21.31 -21.60 0.55
CA ALA A 48 20.54 -20.44 1.03
C ALA A 48 19.95 -19.63 -0.13
N GLU A 49 20.77 -19.34 -1.15
CA GLU A 49 20.37 -18.61 -2.34
C GLU A 49 19.33 -19.38 -3.15
N TYR A 50 19.56 -20.68 -3.36
CA TYR A 50 18.61 -21.57 -4.03
C TYR A 50 17.30 -21.65 -3.25
N SER A 51 17.33 -21.89 -1.93
CA SER A 51 16.12 -22.03 -1.12
C SER A 51 15.26 -20.77 -1.19
N ARG A 52 15.87 -19.59 -1.13
CA ARG A 52 15.18 -18.31 -1.30
C ARG A 52 14.57 -18.18 -2.70
N ALA A 53 15.34 -18.43 -3.76
CA ALA A 53 14.88 -18.30 -5.13
C ALA A 53 13.78 -19.32 -5.47
N HIS A 54 13.93 -20.57 -5.04
CA HIS A 54 12.96 -21.65 -5.22
C HIS A 54 11.66 -21.37 -4.48
N ALA A 55 11.69 -20.92 -3.23
CA ALA A 55 10.49 -20.60 -2.47
C ALA A 55 9.68 -19.46 -3.13
N ILE A 56 10.37 -18.45 -3.66
CA ILE A 56 9.74 -17.35 -4.40
C ILE A 56 9.13 -17.87 -5.70
N ARG A 57 9.88 -18.63 -6.50
CA ARG A 57 9.41 -19.18 -7.78
C ARG A 57 8.21 -20.11 -7.59
N LYS A 58 8.29 -21.05 -6.65
CA LYS A 58 7.18 -21.95 -6.32
C LYS A 58 5.91 -21.20 -5.91
N ARG A 59 6.05 -20.13 -5.12
CA ARG A 59 4.93 -19.27 -4.74
C ARG A 59 4.36 -18.53 -5.96
N LEU A 60 5.22 -18.00 -6.83
CA LEU A 60 4.80 -17.35 -8.07
C LEU A 60 4.03 -18.30 -8.97
N ASP A 61 4.58 -19.48 -9.26
CA ASP A 61 3.96 -20.49 -10.14
C ASP A 61 2.58 -20.91 -9.62
N GLY A 62 2.45 -21.10 -8.29
CA GLY A 62 1.18 -21.37 -7.64
C GLY A 62 0.19 -20.22 -7.78
N LEU A 63 0.61 -18.98 -7.58
CA LEU A 63 -0.24 -17.80 -7.72
C LEU A 63 -0.69 -17.57 -9.17
N VAL A 64 0.21 -17.75 -10.14
CA VAL A 64 -0.11 -17.63 -11.58
C VAL A 64 -1.16 -18.67 -11.97
N THR A 65 -1.00 -19.91 -11.51
CA THR A 65 -1.97 -20.99 -11.75
C THR A 65 -3.33 -20.67 -11.12
N ASP A 66 -3.34 -20.30 -9.84
CA ASP A 66 -4.57 -20.00 -9.11
C ASP A 66 -5.30 -18.77 -9.68
N LEU A 67 -4.59 -17.69 -9.98
CA LEU A 67 -5.17 -16.50 -10.59
C LEU A 67 -5.71 -16.79 -12.00
N GLY A 68 -4.97 -17.57 -12.80
CA GLY A 68 -5.41 -18.01 -14.11
C GLY A 68 -6.70 -18.83 -14.04
N SER A 69 -6.86 -19.67 -13.01
CA SER A 69 -8.11 -20.44 -12.77
C SER A 69 -9.30 -19.52 -12.44
N GLU A 70 -9.02 -18.37 -11.83
CA GLU A 70 -10.00 -17.31 -11.57
C GLU A 70 -10.08 -16.31 -12.73
N GLY A 71 -9.51 -16.58 -13.92
CA GLY A 71 -9.60 -15.71 -15.09
C GLY A 71 -8.77 -14.43 -15.01
N LEU A 72 -7.76 -14.37 -14.15
CA LEU A 72 -6.78 -13.29 -14.09
C LEU A 72 -5.42 -13.77 -14.63
N ALA A 73 -5.01 -13.26 -15.78
CA ALA A 73 -3.70 -13.56 -16.36
C ALA A 73 -2.63 -12.57 -15.87
N VAL A 74 -1.59 -13.09 -15.22
CA VAL A 74 -0.45 -12.34 -14.69
C VAL A 74 0.51 -11.98 -15.82
N ASP A 75 0.94 -10.71 -15.87
CA ASP A 75 2.01 -10.25 -16.75
C ASP A 75 3.37 -10.52 -16.08
N LEU A 76 4.07 -11.56 -16.54
CA LEU A 76 5.35 -11.98 -15.98
C LEU A 76 6.48 -11.00 -16.32
N ASP A 77 6.43 -10.37 -17.49
CA ASP A 77 7.45 -9.41 -17.90
C ASP A 77 7.35 -8.14 -17.03
N ALA A 78 6.14 -7.67 -16.77
CA ALA A 78 5.89 -6.56 -15.85
C ALA A 78 6.29 -6.90 -14.40
N LEU A 79 6.04 -8.13 -13.96
CA LEU A 79 6.44 -8.60 -12.63
C LEU A 79 7.96 -8.63 -12.47
N GLU A 80 8.69 -9.13 -13.47
CA GLU A 80 10.16 -9.20 -13.45
C GLU A 80 10.82 -7.82 -13.61
N GLY A 81 10.22 -6.93 -14.40
CA GLY A 81 10.71 -5.57 -14.64
C GLY A 81 10.36 -4.55 -13.54
N SER A 82 9.52 -4.92 -12.57
CA SER A 82 9.04 -4.00 -11.54
C SER A 82 10.14 -3.55 -10.56
N PRO A 83 10.21 -2.25 -10.20
CA PRO A 83 11.13 -1.77 -9.18
C PRO A 83 10.69 -2.12 -7.74
N VAL A 84 9.47 -2.65 -7.57
CA VAL A 84 8.91 -2.99 -6.27
C VAL A 84 9.46 -4.34 -5.80
N PRO A 85 9.79 -4.50 -4.49
CA PRO A 85 10.24 -5.79 -3.96
C PRO A 85 9.31 -6.95 -4.32
N GLN A 86 9.85 -8.00 -4.92
CA GLN A 86 9.09 -9.14 -5.44
C GLN A 86 8.14 -9.76 -4.40
N GLN A 87 8.51 -9.80 -3.13
CA GLN A 87 7.64 -10.31 -2.06
C GLN A 87 6.36 -9.49 -1.89
N LEU A 88 6.42 -8.16 -2.07
CA LEU A 88 5.25 -7.29 -2.02
C LEU A 88 4.35 -7.52 -3.24
N LEU A 89 4.92 -7.74 -4.42
CA LEU A 89 4.17 -8.09 -5.64
C LEU A 89 3.47 -9.44 -5.49
N LEU A 90 4.14 -10.46 -4.95
CA LEU A 90 3.52 -11.76 -4.66
C LEU A 90 2.41 -11.64 -3.61
N ASN A 91 2.58 -10.77 -2.60
CA ASN A 91 1.52 -10.47 -1.65
C ASN A 91 0.33 -9.80 -2.35
N ALA A 92 0.58 -8.87 -3.28
CA ALA A 92 -0.46 -8.21 -4.05
C ALA A 92 -1.24 -9.22 -4.90
N LEU A 93 -0.56 -10.09 -5.65
CA LEU A 93 -1.19 -11.18 -6.40
C LEU A 93 -2.06 -12.08 -5.51
N GLU A 94 -1.58 -12.45 -4.32
CA GLU A 94 -2.37 -13.21 -3.36
C GLU A 94 -3.59 -12.42 -2.83
N ALA A 95 -3.47 -11.10 -2.66
CA ALA A 95 -4.61 -10.24 -2.31
C ALA A 95 -5.64 -10.22 -3.44
N GLY A 96 -5.20 -10.07 -4.69
CA GLY A 96 -6.05 -10.16 -5.88
C GLY A 96 -6.80 -11.47 -5.95
N LEU A 97 -6.13 -12.60 -5.70
CA LEU A 97 -6.76 -13.92 -5.65
C LEU A 97 -7.86 -14.01 -4.58
N ARG A 98 -7.60 -13.50 -3.38
CA ARG A 98 -8.59 -13.48 -2.28
C ARG A 98 -9.79 -12.57 -2.61
N ILE A 99 -9.54 -11.46 -3.31
CA ILE A 99 -10.59 -10.52 -3.73
C ILE A 99 -11.50 -11.18 -4.76
N VAL A 100 -10.94 -11.79 -5.81
CA VAL A 100 -11.73 -12.43 -6.87
C VAL A 100 -12.52 -13.65 -6.37
N ARG A 101 -11.97 -14.41 -5.42
CA ARG A 101 -12.73 -15.48 -4.74
C ARG A 101 -13.88 -14.95 -3.88
N GLY A 102 -13.98 -13.64 -3.67
CA GLY A 102 -15.10 -12.99 -2.97
C GLY A 102 -15.23 -13.42 -1.51
N GLU A 103 -14.13 -13.79 -0.85
CA GLU A 103 -14.17 -14.29 0.52
C GLU A 103 -14.26 -13.14 1.54
N ALA A 104 -15.47 -12.71 1.88
CA ALA A 104 -15.72 -11.70 2.93
C ALA A 104 -15.57 -12.29 4.35
N ASN A 105 -14.34 -12.65 4.72
CA ASN A 105 -13.97 -13.21 6.02
C ASN A 105 -12.81 -12.41 6.69
N GLN A 106 -12.55 -12.72 7.96
CA GLN A 106 -11.50 -12.04 8.73
C GLN A 106 -10.11 -12.26 8.14
N ARG A 107 -9.84 -13.42 7.54
CA ARG A 107 -8.53 -13.72 6.93
C ARG A 107 -8.25 -12.81 5.75
N THR A 108 -9.22 -12.62 4.87
CA THR A 108 -9.15 -11.67 3.74
C THR A 108 -9.00 -10.24 4.24
N SER A 109 -9.82 -9.81 5.21
CA SER A 109 -9.71 -8.48 5.82
C SER A 109 -8.30 -8.23 6.38
N SER A 110 -7.79 -9.13 7.23
CA SER A 110 -6.46 -9.02 7.81
C SER A 110 -5.35 -9.06 6.75
N PHE A 111 -5.57 -9.75 5.63
CA PHE A 111 -4.60 -9.78 4.53
C PHE A 111 -4.55 -8.45 3.80
N ILE A 112 -5.70 -7.91 3.37
CA ILE A 112 -5.79 -6.62 2.67
C ILE A 112 -5.32 -5.48 3.58
N ALA A 113 -5.61 -5.51 4.89
CA ALA A 113 -5.15 -4.49 5.83
C ALA A 113 -3.61 -4.32 5.88
N ARG A 114 -2.83 -5.33 5.45
CA ARG A 114 -1.36 -5.23 5.36
C ARG A 114 -0.87 -4.27 4.28
N PHE A 115 -1.77 -3.86 3.39
CA PHE A 115 -1.48 -2.88 2.35
C PHE A 115 -1.58 -1.43 2.83
N TRP A 116 -1.85 -1.21 4.12
CA TRP A 116 -1.69 0.11 4.73
C TRP A 116 -0.21 0.49 4.82
N GLY A 117 0.23 1.28 3.84
CA GLY A 117 1.54 1.91 3.78
C GLY A 117 2.07 1.99 2.35
N ARG A 118 3.02 2.89 2.12
CA ARG A 118 3.49 3.27 0.78
C ARG A 118 3.92 2.11 -0.11
N GLU A 119 4.90 1.31 0.32
CA GLU A 119 5.45 0.25 -0.54
C GLU A 119 4.43 -0.86 -0.80
N PRO A 120 3.70 -1.38 0.22
CA PRO A 120 2.61 -2.32 -0.03
C PRO A 120 1.54 -1.74 -0.96
N ASP A 121 1.05 -0.53 -0.72
CA ASP A 121 0.01 0.11 -1.54
C ASP A 121 0.46 0.36 -2.99
N THR A 122 1.75 0.64 -3.21
CA THR A 122 2.34 0.69 -4.56
C THR A 122 2.23 -0.67 -5.26
N ALA A 123 2.55 -1.76 -4.55
CA ALA A 123 2.41 -3.13 -5.05
C ALA A 123 0.94 -3.48 -5.35
N LEU A 124 0.01 -3.04 -4.50
CA LEU A 124 -1.42 -3.25 -4.71
C LEU A 124 -1.94 -2.45 -5.92
N THR A 125 -1.54 -1.18 -6.03
CA THR A 125 -1.87 -0.30 -7.17
C THR A 125 -1.47 -0.95 -8.50
N ALA A 126 -0.31 -1.62 -8.54
CA ALA A 126 0.15 -2.31 -9.74
C ALA A 126 -0.80 -3.43 -10.21
N LEU A 127 -1.63 -4.03 -9.34
CA LEU A 127 -2.68 -4.97 -9.77
C LEU A 127 -3.82 -4.29 -10.52
N TYR A 128 -4.11 -3.03 -10.20
CA TYR A 128 -5.24 -2.28 -10.75
C TYR A 128 -4.84 -1.41 -11.94
N SER A 129 -3.54 -1.27 -12.22
CA SER A 129 -3.05 -0.44 -13.30
C SER A 129 -3.41 -1.02 -14.68
N THR A 130 -3.98 -0.18 -15.53
CA THR A 130 -4.21 -0.46 -16.95
C THR A 130 -3.08 0.07 -17.83
N GLU A 131 -2.08 0.73 -17.24
CA GLU A 131 -0.94 1.27 -17.96
C GLU A 131 0.03 0.16 -18.40
N ARG A 132 0.37 0.15 -19.69
CA ARG A 132 1.24 -0.86 -20.28
C ARG A 132 2.61 -0.87 -19.61
N GLY A 133 3.03 -2.03 -19.11
CA GLY A 133 4.31 -2.22 -18.43
C GLY A 133 4.35 -1.78 -16.97
N GLN A 134 3.24 -1.28 -16.42
CA GLN A 134 3.08 -0.95 -15.00
C GLN A 134 2.11 -1.91 -14.28
N GLY A 135 1.17 -2.50 -15.02
CA GLY A 135 0.21 -3.48 -14.52
C GLY A 135 0.80 -4.87 -14.30
N LEU A 136 0.49 -5.50 -13.18
CA LEU A 136 0.82 -6.91 -12.90
C LEU A 136 -0.15 -7.89 -13.54
N LEU A 137 -1.32 -7.42 -13.95
CA LEU A 137 -2.34 -8.20 -14.62
C LEU A 137 -2.45 -7.68 -16.06
N THR A 138 -2.57 -8.61 -17.00
CA THR A 138 -2.79 -8.28 -18.41
C THR A 138 -4.14 -7.57 -18.63
N ASP A 139 -5.15 -7.91 -17.83
CA ASP A 139 -6.43 -7.24 -17.73
C ASP A 139 -6.93 -7.23 -16.28
N PRO A 140 -7.01 -6.05 -15.62
CA PRO A 140 -7.48 -5.94 -14.25
C PRO A 140 -9.01 -5.85 -14.12
N ALA A 141 -9.80 -5.88 -15.21
CA ALA A 141 -11.24 -5.63 -15.17
C ALA A 141 -11.98 -6.56 -14.20
N LYS A 142 -11.70 -7.87 -14.23
CA LYS A 142 -12.32 -8.83 -13.31
C LYS A 142 -11.97 -8.58 -11.84
N LEU A 143 -10.72 -8.14 -11.56
CA LEU A 143 -10.31 -7.77 -10.21
C LEU A 143 -11.08 -6.54 -9.74
N PHE A 144 -11.25 -5.55 -10.64
CA PHE A 144 -12.00 -4.34 -10.37
C PHE A 144 -13.47 -4.67 -10.02
N GLU A 145 -14.17 -5.43 -10.87
CA GLU A 145 -15.55 -5.87 -10.63
C GLU A 145 -15.68 -6.61 -9.28
N SER A 146 -14.77 -7.56 -9.02
CA SER A 146 -14.77 -8.33 -7.77
C SER A 146 -14.52 -7.44 -6.54
N SER A 147 -13.78 -6.35 -6.70
CA SER A 147 -13.51 -5.38 -5.62
C SER A 147 -14.77 -4.59 -5.27
N VAL A 148 -15.51 -4.14 -6.28
CA VAL A 148 -16.80 -3.45 -6.13
C VAL A 148 -17.82 -4.38 -5.45
N GLU A 149 -17.88 -5.65 -5.84
CA GLU A 149 -18.76 -6.64 -5.20
C GLU A 149 -18.37 -6.98 -3.76
N LEU A 150 -17.06 -7.03 -3.46
CA LEU A 150 -16.55 -7.42 -2.15
C LEU A 150 -16.69 -6.30 -1.11
N ALA A 151 -16.52 -5.04 -1.50
CA ALA A 151 -16.50 -3.91 -0.57
C ALA A 151 -17.77 -3.81 0.32
N PRO A 152 -19.01 -3.88 -0.21
CA PRO A 152 -20.23 -3.88 0.62
C PRO A 152 -20.31 -5.08 1.57
N ARG A 153 -19.79 -6.24 1.15
CA ARG A 153 -19.81 -7.47 1.96
C ARG A 153 -18.83 -7.41 3.12
N LEU A 154 -17.70 -6.74 2.94
CA LEU A 154 -16.77 -6.41 4.02
C LEU A 154 -17.40 -5.37 4.96
N ASN A 155 -18.10 -4.37 4.42
CA ASN A 155 -18.78 -3.34 5.21
C ASN A 155 -19.77 -3.92 6.23
N ARG A 156 -20.59 -4.89 5.79
CA ARG A 156 -21.57 -5.60 6.66
C ARG A 156 -20.93 -6.38 7.83
N LYS A 157 -19.61 -6.62 7.80
CA LYS A 157 -18.87 -7.39 8.82
C LYS A 157 -17.78 -6.58 9.51
N THR A 158 -17.86 -5.25 9.47
CA THR A 158 -16.84 -4.33 10.00
C THR A 158 -16.86 -4.25 11.53
N TYR A 159 -16.60 -5.37 12.20
CA TYR A 159 -16.45 -5.44 13.65
C TYR A 159 -14.99 -5.37 14.10
N SER A 160 -14.05 -5.47 13.16
CA SER A 160 -12.61 -5.47 13.44
C SER A 160 -11.89 -4.33 12.76
N PHE A 161 -10.85 -3.83 13.41
CA PHE A 161 -9.98 -2.79 12.86
C PHE A 161 -9.38 -3.18 11.49
N HIS A 162 -9.02 -4.45 11.30
CA HIS A 162 -8.54 -4.95 10.02
C HIS A 162 -9.59 -4.88 8.91
N SER A 163 -10.87 -5.08 9.24
CA SER A 163 -11.96 -4.94 8.26
C SER A 163 -12.16 -3.48 7.85
N ILE A 164 -12.01 -2.54 8.80
CA ILE A 164 -12.06 -1.09 8.50
C ILE A 164 -10.92 -0.72 7.55
N LEU A 165 -9.69 -1.11 7.87
CA LEU A 165 -8.52 -0.85 7.02
C LEU A 165 -8.67 -1.49 5.64
N ALA A 166 -9.08 -2.75 5.57
CA ALA A 166 -9.27 -3.46 4.31
C ALA A 166 -10.29 -2.78 3.40
N LEU A 167 -11.41 -2.33 3.98
CA LEU A 167 -12.45 -1.64 3.24
C LEU A 167 -11.97 -0.26 2.74
N ASN A 168 -11.26 0.50 3.57
CA ASN A 168 -10.64 1.76 3.14
C ASN A 168 -9.64 1.55 1.98
N ILE A 169 -8.77 0.54 2.08
CA ILE A 169 -7.80 0.21 1.03
C ILE A 169 -8.49 -0.18 -0.28
N LEU A 170 -9.51 -1.05 -0.21
CA LEU A 170 -10.25 -1.45 -1.40
C LEU A 170 -10.99 -0.28 -2.05
N THR A 171 -11.70 0.52 -1.26
CA THR A 171 -12.44 1.68 -1.77
C THR A 171 -11.50 2.73 -2.35
N HIS A 172 -10.34 2.95 -1.74
CA HIS A 172 -9.28 3.79 -2.29
C HIS A 172 -8.81 3.31 -3.67
N GLN A 173 -8.52 2.01 -3.83
CA GLN A 173 -8.07 1.45 -5.09
C GLN A 173 -9.16 1.52 -6.18
N VAL A 174 -10.40 1.17 -5.84
CA VAL A 174 -11.56 1.28 -6.74
C VAL A 174 -11.75 2.73 -7.21
N SER A 175 -11.80 3.70 -6.28
CA SER A 175 -11.95 5.11 -6.62
C SER A 175 -10.80 5.68 -7.43
N LYS A 176 -9.57 5.20 -7.19
CA LYS A 176 -8.40 5.59 -7.99
C LYS A 176 -8.54 5.16 -9.45
N VAL A 177 -9.09 3.97 -9.70
CA VAL A 177 -9.32 3.47 -11.07
C VAL A 177 -10.47 4.21 -11.76
N THR A 178 -11.60 4.42 -11.07
CA THR A 178 -12.79 5.02 -11.70
C THR A 178 -12.72 6.54 -11.82
N GLY A 179 -11.91 7.20 -10.97
CA GLY A 179 -11.92 8.66 -10.84
C GLY A 179 -13.24 9.23 -10.36
N SER A 180 -14.13 8.40 -9.80
CA SER A 180 -15.47 8.80 -9.36
C SER A 180 -15.82 8.26 -7.99
N LEU A 181 -16.66 9.02 -7.29
CA LEU A 181 -17.35 8.56 -6.09
C LEU A 181 -18.44 7.58 -6.56
N GLU A 182 -18.20 6.28 -6.51
CA GLU A 182 -19.30 5.32 -6.70
C GLU A 182 -20.33 5.50 -5.58
N ALA A 183 -21.50 6.06 -5.92
CA ALA A 183 -22.58 6.34 -4.99
C ALA A 183 -23.12 5.07 -4.29
N ASP A 184 -22.95 3.90 -4.92
CA ASP A 184 -23.37 2.59 -4.41
C ASP A 184 -22.45 2.01 -3.32
N LEU A 185 -21.35 2.68 -3.01
CA LEU A 185 -20.61 2.41 -1.77
C LEU A 185 -21.33 2.98 -0.53
N GLY A 186 -22.50 3.62 -0.71
CA GLY A 186 -23.36 4.22 0.32
C GLY A 186 -23.31 3.55 1.69
N PHE A 187 -22.88 4.31 2.71
CA PHE A 187 -22.47 3.80 4.00
C PHE A 187 -23.48 4.15 5.10
N GLU A 188 -24.12 3.13 5.69
CA GLU A 188 -24.94 3.26 6.91
C GLU A 188 -24.14 2.85 8.15
N VAL A 189 -23.12 3.63 8.53
CA VAL A 189 -22.48 3.48 9.84
C VAL A 189 -22.24 4.87 10.45
N PRO A 190 -22.58 5.14 11.72
CA PRO A 190 -22.18 6.38 12.38
C PRO A 190 -20.70 6.38 12.80
N GLY A 191 -20.02 7.53 12.74
CA GLY A 191 -18.75 7.77 13.47
C GLY A 191 -17.44 7.66 12.66
N ARG A 192 -16.32 7.35 13.36
CA ARG A 192 -14.93 7.36 12.83
C ARG A 192 -14.71 6.42 11.65
N GLN A 193 -15.46 5.33 11.58
CA GLN A 193 -15.32 4.35 10.50
C GLN A 193 -15.77 4.94 9.15
N THR A 194 -16.92 5.62 9.13
CA THR A 194 -17.45 6.29 7.94
C THR A 194 -16.56 7.43 7.47
N ALA A 195 -16.03 8.19 8.41
CA ALA A 195 -15.03 9.20 8.13
C ALA A 195 -13.79 8.63 7.43
N PHE A 196 -13.28 7.51 7.95
CA PHE A 196 -12.10 6.86 7.39
C PHE A 196 -12.38 6.24 6.02
N MET A 197 -13.54 5.62 5.81
CA MET A 197 -13.94 5.12 4.49
C MET A 197 -14.10 6.25 3.48
N MET A 198 -14.81 7.33 3.86
CA MET A 198 -14.99 8.52 3.04
C MET A 198 -13.64 9.11 2.62
N ARG A 199 -12.67 9.18 3.53
CA ARG A 199 -11.29 9.55 3.20
C ARG A 199 -10.71 8.67 2.10
N GLY A 200 -10.83 7.34 2.20
CA GLY A 200 -10.31 6.41 1.19
C GLY A 200 -10.85 6.70 -0.20
N VAL A 201 -12.17 6.85 -0.31
CA VAL A 201 -12.86 7.18 -1.58
C VAL A 201 -12.41 8.54 -2.12
N VAL A 202 -12.38 9.59 -1.27
CA VAL A 202 -11.98 10.94 -1.68
C VAL A 202 -10.52 10.97 -2.13
N MET A 203 -9.59 10.37 -1.37
CA MET A 203 -8.18 10.34 -1.74
C MET A 203 -7.94 9.58 -3.04
N GLY A 204 -8.60 8.42 -3.21
CA GLY A 204 -8.49 7.65 -4.45
C GLY A 204 -8.98 8.47 -5.65
N SER A 205 -10.14 9.11 -5.51
CA SER A 205 -10.73 9.95 -6.55
C SER A 205 -9.85 11.18 -6.86
N LEU A 206 -9.28 11.85 -5.84
CA LEU A 206 -8.43 13.02 -6.04
C LEU A 206 -7.11 12.68 -6.74
N ILE A 207 -6.58 11.47 -6.59
CA ILE A 207 -5.34 11.07 -7.27
C ILE A 207 -5.55 10.98 -8.80
N SER A 208 -6.71 10.49 -9.24
CA SER A 208 -7.01 10.29 -10.66
C SER A 208 -7.88 11.36 -11.30
N SER A 209 -8.48 12.27 -10.51
CA SER A 209 -9.31 13.36 -11.01
C SER A 209 -8.67 14.72 -10.78
N GLY A 210 -8.94 15.66 -11.70
CA GLY A 210 -8.65 17.10 -11.52
C GLY A 210 -9.78 17.84 -10.78
N ASP A 211 -10.62 17.15 -10.00
CA ASP A 211 -11.80 17.75 -9.36
C ASP A 211 -11.43 18.56 -8.10
N ILE A 212 -11.15 19.85 -8.30
CA ILE A 212 -10.87 20.80 -7.20
C ILE A 212 -12.08 20.98 -6.29
N GLU A 213 -13.31 20.85 -6.80
CA GLU A 213 -14.52 20.98 -5.98
C GLU A 213 -14.65 19.82 -5.00
N LEU A 214 -14.20 18.62 -5.37
CA LEU A 214 -14.12 17.49 -4.45
C LEU A 214 -13.18 17.79 -3.27
N ALA A 215 -11.99 18.32 -3.55
CA ALA A 215 -11.03 18.69 -2.50
C ALA A 215 -11.59 19.79 -1.57
N GLU A 216 -12.29 20.77 -2.14
CA GLU A 216 -12.92 21.86 -1.39
C GLU A 216 -14.11 21.39 -0.54
N ARG A 217 -14.98 20.51 -1.07
CA ARG A 217 -16.05 19.88 -0.28
C ARG A 217 -15.46 19.09 0.88
N TYR A 218 -14.43 18.27 0.61
CA TYR A 218 -13.78 17.48 1.64
C TYR A 218 -13.18 18.35 2.75
N ARG A 219 -12.49 19.44 2.39
CA ARG A 219 -11.97 20.42 3.35
C ARG A 219 -13.06 20.97 4.27
N ARG A 220 -14.20 21.38 3.71
CA ARG A 220 -15.33 21.91 4.50
C ARG A 220 -15.91 20.87 5.46
N GLU A 221 -15.99 19.62 5.05
CA GLU A 221 -16.44 18.51 5.92
C GLU A 221 -15.46 18.29 7.09
N LEU A 222 -14.16 18.36 6.85
CA LEU A 222 -13.12 18.26 7.89
C LEU A 222 -13.18 19.44 8.87
N ASP A 223 -13.37 20.66 8.36
CA ASP A 223 -13.52 21.87 9.17
C ASP A 223 -14.78 21.81 10.05
N ALA A 224 -15.88 21.27 9.53
CA ALA A 224 -17.14 21.12 10.25
C ALA A 224 -17.12 19.96 11.27
N THR A 225 -16.27 18.94 11.05
CA THR A 225 -16.30 17.69 11.81
C THR A 225 -14.92 17.34 12.39
N PRO A 226 -14.61 17.72 13.65
CA PRO A 226 -13.29 17.54 14.26
C PRO A 226 -12.76 16.10 14.26
N VAL A 227 -13.65 15.11 14.35
CA VAL A 227 -13.29 13.69 14.29
C VAL A 227 -12.67 13.32 12.94
N TYR A 228 -13.11 13.95 11.86
CA TYR A 228 -12.59 13.66 10.53
C TYR A 228 -11.21 14.30 10.35
N ALA A 229 -11.02 15.52 10.85
CA ALA A 229 -9.70 16.16 10.87
C ALA A 229 -8.65 15.34 11.64
N ALA A 230 -9.03 14.77 12.80
CA ALA A 230 -8.14 13.89 13.57
C ALA A 230 -7.77 12.60 12.79
N LEU A 231 -8.69 12.05 12.00
CA LEU A 231 -8.42 10.90 11.13
C LEU A 231 -7.49 11.26 9.97
N GLU A 232 -7.66 12.45 9.40
CA GLU A 232 -6.77 12.96 8.37
C GLU A 232 -5.34 13.13 8.92
N GLU A 233 -5.21 13.74 10.10
CA GLU A 233 -3.94 13.85 10.83
C GLU A 233 -3.30 12.49 11.14
N TRP A 234 -4.09 11.47 11.43
CA TRP A 234 -3.61 10.12 11.74
C TRP A 234 -3.13 9.34 10.51
N SER A 235 -3.72 9.60 9.34
CA SER A 235 -3.62 8.70 8.19
C SER A 235 -2.22 8.69 7.56
N PHE A 236 -1.69 9.85 7.16
CA PHE A 236 -0.36 9.92 6.54
C PHE A 236 0.76 9.44 7.47
N PRO A 237 0.85 9.86 8.75
CA PRO A 237 1.93 9.42 9.62
C PRO A 237 1.93 7.91 9.85
N THR A 238 0.77 7.27 9.93
CA THR A 238 0.71 5.81 10.06
C THR A 238 0.96 5.08 8.75
N TYR A 239 0.52 5.64 7.61
CA TYR A 239 0.81 5.13 6.26
C TYR A 239 2.32 5.18 5.96
N MET A 240 2.98 6.26 6.37
CA MET A 240 4.43 6.48 6.19
C MET A 240 5.29 5.93 7.33
N ARG A 241 4.67 5.25 8.31
CA ARG A 241 5.34 4.61 9.47
C ARG A 241 6.10 5.57 10.40
N ASP A 242 5.79 6.86 10.37
CA ASP A 242 6.20 7.79 11.43
C ASP A 242 5.42 7.50 12.73
N GLY A 243 4.13 7.20 12.60
CA GLY A 243 3.23 6.79 13.68
C GLY A 243 2.93 5.29 13.67
N ARG A 244 2.62 4.74 14.85
CA ARG A 244 2.10 3.37 14.95
C ARG A 244 0.60 3.35 14.64
N ILE A 245 0.19 2.33 13.90
CA ILE A 245 -1.22 2.06 13.62
C ILE A 245 -1.94 1.74 14.94
N SER A 246 -3.07 2.39 15.18
CA SER A 246 -3.91 2.24 16.37
C SER A 246 -5.39 2.18 15.97
N SER A 247 -6.18 1.34 16.64
CA SER A 247 -7.60 1.13 16.30
C SER A 247 -8.52 2.28 16.71
N ASP A 248 -8.04 3.15 17.60
CA ASP A 248 -8.73 4.36 18.04
C ASP A 248 -8.33 5.60 17.25
N PHE A 249 -7.44 5.46 16.25
CA PHE A 249 -6.96 6.54 15.39
C PHE A 249 -6.26 7.67 16.15
N THR A 250 -5.53 7.31 17.20
CA THR A 250 -4.74 8.27 17.99
C THR A 250 -3.28 8.27 17.59
N LEU A 251 -2.64 9.44 17.72
CA LEU A 251 -1.20 9.63 17.58
C LEU A 251 -0.59 10.11 18.91
N PRO A 252 0.70 9.82 19.17
CA PRO A 252 1.43 10.39 20.29
C PRO A 252 1.40 11.93 20.28
N SER A 253 1.53 12.54 21.47
CA SER A 253 1.57 14.00 21.63
C SER A 253 2.76 14.65 20.90
N SER A 254 3.87 13.95 20.80
CA SER A 254 5.05 14.34 20.02
C SER A 254 5.31 13.27 18.95
N LEU A 255 5.32 13.68 17.69
CA LEU A 255 5.59 12.80 16.55
C LEU A 255 6.39 13.58 15.51
N SER A 256 7.55 13.08 15.12
CA SER A 256 8.30 13.65 14.00
C SER A 256 7.73 13.12 12.69
N LEU A 257 7.39 14.01 11.77
CA LEU A 257 6.78 13.68 10.48
C LEU A 257 7.82 13.47 9.37
N ARG A 258 8.96 12.83 9.68
CA ARG A 258 10.10 12.77 8.75
C ARG A 258 9.78 12.00 7.46
N ASN A 259 9.19 10.81 7.54
CA ASN A 259 8.86 10.03 6.34
C ASN A 259 7.65 10.63 5.62
N THR A 260 6.70 11.13 6.38
CA THR A 260 5.52 11.85 5.92
C THR A 260 5.91 13.08 5.09
N ALA A 261 6.85 13.89 5.56
CA ALA A 261 7.33 15.07 4.85
C ALA A 261 7.97 14.69 3.50
N ASN A 262 8.76 13.60 3.46
CA ASN A 262 9.33 13.11 2.20
C ASN A 262 8.24 12.72 1.20
N GLU A 263 7.18 12.06 1.68
CA GLU A 263 6.09 11.62 0.81
C GLU A 263 5.26 12.79 0.31
N VAL A 264 4.93 13.76 1.17
CA VAL A 264 4.20 14.96 0.75
C VAL A 264 4.98 15.74 -0.30
N LEU A 265 6.30 15.89 -0.12
CA LEU A 265 7.15 16.55 -1.13
C LEU A 265 7.12 15.81 -2.48
N ARG A 266 7.13 14.48 -2.46
CA ARG A 266 6.98 13.66 -3.65
C ARG A 266 5.61 13.86 -4.29
N GLU A 267 4.54 13.81 -3.51
CA GLU A 267 3.16 13.96 -4.03
C GLU A 267 2.89 15.36 -4.58
N ILE A 268 3.49 16.41 -4.01
CA ILE A 268 3.43 17.76 -4.61
C ILE A 268 4.02 17.76 -6.02
N ALA A 269 5.12 17.05 -6.24
CA ALA A 269 5.80 17.00 -7.53
C ALA A 269 5.09 16.08 -8.54
N ASP A 270 4.58 14.94 -8.09
CA ASP A 270 4.12 13.86 -8.97
C ASP A 270 2.62 13.89 -9.26
N TYR A 271 1.79 14.43 -8.35
CA TYR A 271 0.34 14.36 -8.48
C TYR A 271 -0.29 15.61 -9.14
N ASN A 272 -1.54 15.44 -9.56
CA ASN A 272 -2.31 16.45 -10.24
C ASN A 272 -2.63 17.67 -9.35
N ASP A 273 -3.08 18.74 -9.98
CA ASP A 273 -3.37 20.03 -9.36
C ASP A 273 -4.45 19.97 -8.26
N ALA A 274 -5.49 19.14 -8.42
CA ALA A 274 -6.54 18.99 -7.39
C ALA A 274 -5.99 18.31 -6.12
N TYR A 275 -5.08 17.35 -6.28
CA TYR A 275 -4.40 16.74 -5.14
C TYR A 275 -3.46 17.74 -4.44
N VAL A 276 -2.71 18.54 -5.21
CA VAL A 276 -1.88 19.62 -4.66
C VAL A 276 -2.73 20.63 -3.88
N TYR A 277 -3.90 20.99 -4.41
CA TYR A 277 -4.85 21.84 -3.68
C TYR A 277 -5.24 21.23 -2.34
N TYR A 278 -5.63 19.95 -2.31
CA TYR A 278 -5.95 19.24 -1.07
C TYR A 278 -4.77 19.25 -0.08
N LEU A 279 -3.55 18.97 -0.54
CA LEU A 279 -2.36 19.00 0.32
C LEU A 279 -2.18 20.39 0.95
N ALA A 280 -2.23 21.45 0.14
CA ALA A 280 -2.00 22.82 0.58
C ALA A 280 -3.15 23.39 1.43
N SER A 281 -4.40 23.07 1.10
CA SER A 281 -5.59 23.60 1.78
C SER A 281 -5.93 22.86 3.06
N THR A 282 -5.55 21.60 3.15
CA THR A 282 -6.07 20.67 4.15
C THR A 282 -4.96 19.95 4.90
N TYR A 283 -4.20 19.09 4.24
CA TYR A 283 -3.30 18.16 4.93
C TYR A 283 -2.11 18.86 5.59
N ILE A 284 -1.38 19.70 4.85
CA ILE A 284 -0.18 20.38 5.35
C ILE A 284 -0.51 21.28 6.56
N PRO A 285 -1.57 22.10 6.56
CA PRO A 285 -1.97 22.84 7.75
C PRO A 285 -2.22 21.97 8.99
N LEU A 286 -2.80 20.78 8.82
CA LEU A 286 -3.01 19.82 9.91
C LEU A 286 -1.69 19.22 10.40
N ALA A 287 -0.81 18.82 9.48
CA ALA A 287 0.51 18.30 9.79
C ALA A 287 1.38 19.31 10.56
N LEU A 288 1.32 20.61 10.22
CA LEU A 288 2.08 21.66 10.90
C LEU A 288 1.61 21.92 12.34
N LYS A 289 0.32 21.68 12.64
CA LYS A 289 -0.17 21.73 14.03
C LYS A 289 0.46 20.63 14.89
N ARG A 290 0.77 19.48 14.28
CA ARG A 290 1.36 18.30 14.93
C ARG A 290 2.88 18.43 15.07
N ASP A 291 3.54 18.79 13.99
CA ASP A 291 4.99 18.95 13.89
C ASP A 291 5.29 20.27 13.16
N PRO A 292 5.51 21.37 13.92
CA PRO A 292 5.80 22.68 13.33
C PRO A 292 7.04 22.71 12.46
N ALA A 293 8.00 21.79 12.67
CA ALA A 293 9.21 21.67 11.85
C ALA A 293 8.96 20.84 10.57
N PHE A 294 7.77 20.24 10.42
CA PHE A 294 7.38 19.39 9.29
C PHE A 294 8.46 18.34 8.94
N GLY A 295 8.88 17.55 9.93
CA GLY A 295 9.95 16.57 9.77
C GLY A 295 11.34 17.15 9.52
N GLY A 296 11.54 18.46 9.79
CA GLY A 296 12.77 19.20 9.51
C GLY A 296 12.91 19.62 8.05
N ARG A 297 11.80 19.73 7.30
CA ARG A 297 11.79 19.96 5.83
C ARG A 297 10.98 21.19 5.40
N LEU A 298 10.84 22.18 6.28
CA LEU A 298 10.09 23.41 5.99
C LEU A 298 10.61 24.17 4.77
N ALA A 299 11.94 24.25 4.59
CA ALA A 299 12.55 24.96 3.47
C ALA A 299 12.22 24.28 2.14
N GLU A 300 12.34 22.95 2.07
CA GLU A 300 11.98 22.17 0.89
C GLU A 300 10.49 22.23 0.61
N LEU A 301 9.64 22.17 1.65
CA LEU A 301 8.20 22.29 1.50
C LEU A 301 7.81 23.65 0.93
N THR A 302 8.40 24.72 1.46
CA THR A 302 8.15 26.09 1.00
C THR A 302 8.50 26.21 -0.48
N ARG A 303 9.70 25.77 -0.87
CA ARG A 303 10.14 25.82 -2.27
C ARG A 303 9.25 24.97 -3.18
N ALA A 304 8.92 23.74 -2.78
CA ALA A 304 8.07 22.85 -3.57
C ALA A 304 6.67 23.44 -3.82
N LEU A 305 6.07 24.09 -2.83
CA LEU A 305 4.79 24.77 -2.97
C LEU A 305 4.87 26.03 -3.83
N GLU A 306 5.97 26.77 -3.76
CA GLU A 306 6.20 27.95 -4.62
C GLU A 306 6.33 27.54 -6.09
N GLU A 307 7.18 26.55 -6.37
CA GLU A 307 7.42 26.03 -7.72
C GLU A 307 6.13 25.44 -8.28
N ARG A 308 5.53 24.47 -7.57
CA ARG A 308 4.30 23.80 -8.04
C ARG A 308 3.13 24.78 -8.15
N GLY A 309 2.99 25.69 -7.20
CA GLY A 309 1.93 26.70 -7.21
C GLY A 309 2.07 27.72 -8.34
N ALA A 310 3.28 27.98 -8.84
CA ALA A 310 3.48 28.84 -10.02
C ALA A 310 3.01 28.15 -11.31
N ASP A 311 3.15 26.83 -11.38
CA ASP A 311 2.80 26.01 -12.56
C ASP A 311 1.29 25.69 -12.67
N CYS A 312 0.52 25.81 -11.58
CA CYS A 312 -0.92 25.51 -11.60
C CYS A 312 -1.74 26.56 -12.37
N GLU A 313 -2.64 26.10 -13.25
CA GLU A 313 -3.50 26.98 -14.07
C GLU A 313 -4.68 27.59 -13.28
N ASP A 314 -5.22 26.88 -12.28
CA ASP A 314 -6.34 27.38 -11.47
C ASP A 314 -5.87 28.40 -10.43
N ARG A 315 -6.49 29.59 -10.46
CA ARG A 315 -6.17 30.71 -9.56
C ARG A 315 -6.33 30.35 -8.09
N ARG A 316 -7.33 29.53 -7.72
CA ARG A 316 -7.60 29.13 -6.34
C ARG A 316 -6.44 28.33 -5.77
N ILE A 317 -5.85 27.46 -6.58
CA ILE A 317 -4.68 26.66 -6.19
C ILE A 317 -3.50 27.57 -5.92
N ARG A 318 -3.18 28.46 -6.87
CA ARG A 318 -2.09 29.43 -6.70
C ARG A 318 -2.27 30.28 -5.44
N GLU A 319 -3.47 30.80 -5.19
CA GLU A 319 -3.77 31.62 -4.03
C GLU A 319 -3.64 30.84 -2.71
N THR A 320 -4.09 29.59 -2.68
CA THR A 320 -3.93 28.69 -1.53
C THR A 320 -2.47 28.38 -1.25
N CYS A 321 -1.69 27.98 -2.27
CA CYS A 321 -0.26 27.72 -2.15
C CYS A 321 0.49 28.98 -1.67
N ASN A 322 0.24 30.15 -2.28
CA ASN A 322 0.87 31.41 -1.88
C ASN A 322 0.52 31.82 -0.45
N THR A 323 -0.71 31.54 0.00
CA THR A 323 -1.11 31.81 1.39
C THR A 323 -0.41 30.88 2.36
N LEU A 324 -0.28 29.59 2.03
CA LEU A 324 0.46 28.64 2.84
C LEU A 324 1.96 28.98 2.88
N VAL A 325 2.59 29.29 1.75
CA VAL A 325 3.99 29.71 1.65
C VAL A 325 4.29 30.91 2.53
N ARG A 326 3.43 31.94 2.53
CA ARG A 326 3.58 33.11 3.40
C ARG A 326 3.60 32.70 4.88
N ARG A 327 2.66 31.84 5.29
CA ARG A 327 2.63 31.32 6.67
C ARG A 327 3.86 30.49 7.01
N LEU A 328 4.34 29.67 6.09
CA LEU A 328 5.55 28.85 6.30
C LEU A 328 6.80 29.71 6.52
N LYS A 329 6.93 30.83 5.81
CA LYS A 329 8.04 31.78 5.98
C LYS A 329 7.98 32.57 7.29
N GLU A 330 6.84 32.58 7.96
CA GLU A 330 6.65 33.20 9.28
C GLU A 330 6.92 32.22 10.44
N LEU A 331 7.09 30.92 10.15
CA LEU A 331 7.44 29.93 11.17
C LEU A 331 8.92 30.07 11.58
N PRO A 332 9.22 29.91 12.88
CA PRO A 332 10.55 30.14 13.45
C PRO A 332 11.62 29.11 13.05
#